data_AF-Q69YR9-F1
#
_entry.id   AF-Q69YR9-F1
#
_cell.length_a   1.000
_cell.length_b   1.000
_cell.length_c   1.000
_cell.angle_alpha   90.00
_cell.angle_beta   90.00
_cell.angle_gamma   90.00
#
_symmetry.space_group_name_H-M   'P 1'
#
loop_
_entity.id
_entity.type
_entity.pdbx_description
1 polymer ?
#
loop_
_entity_poly.entity_id
_entity_poly.type
_entity_poly.pdbx_seq_one_letter_code
_entity_poly.pdbx_strand_id
1 'polypeptide(L)'
;TDTEIKINIKQESADVNVIGNKDVVTEEDLDVFKQAQELSWEKIECESGVEDCGRYPSVIEFGKYEIQTWYSSPYPQEYARLPKLYLCEFCLKYMKSKNILLRHSKKCGWFHPPANEIYRRKDLSVFEV
;
A
#
# COMPACT_ATOMS: atom_id res chain seq x y z
N THR A 1 -21.11 -4.17 -26.94
CA THR A 1 -20.75 -5.52 -26.47
C THR A 1 -19.77 -5.35 -25.34
N ASP A 2 -20.31 -5.07 -24.16
CA ASP A 2 -19.58 -4.84 -22.93
C ASP A 2 -18.84 -6.10 -22.48
N THR A 3 -17.59 -5.92 -22.05
CA THR A 3 -16.85 -6.94 -21.32
C THR A 3 -16.68 -6.46 -19.89
N GLU A 4 -17.59 -6.89 -19.02
CA GLU A 4 -17.49 -6.72 -17.58
C GLU A 4 -16.27 -7.50 -17.06
N ILE A 5 -15.27 -6.80 -16.52
CA ILE A 5 -14.20 -7.43 -15.76
C ILE A 5 -14.69 -7.57 -14.32
N LYS A 6 -15.20 -8.76 -13.98
CA LYS A 6 -15.55 -9.16 -12.61
C LYS A 6 -14.28 -9.47 -11.83
N ILE A 7 -13.92 -8.61 -10.87
CA ILE A 7 -12.89 -8.91 -9.88
C ILE A 7 -13.49 -9.90 -8.86
N ASN A 8 -13.11 -11.17 -8.98
CA ASN A 8 -13.54 -12.26 -8.11
C ASN A 8 -12.56 -12.39 -6.94
N ILE A 9 -12.95 -11.94 -5.75
CA ILE A 9 -12.19 -12.15 -4.51
C ILE A 9 -12.50 -13.57 -4.04
N LYS A 10 -11.57 -14.50 -4.29
CA LYS A 10 -11.63 -15.86 -3.76
C LYS A 10 -11.49 -15.82 -2.23
N GLN A 11 -12.54 -16.27 -1.55
CA GLN A 11 -12.49 -16.76 -0.18
C GLN A 11 -11.93 -18.20 -0.18
N GLU A 12 -10.93 -18.43 0.66
CA GLU A 12 -10.53 -19.73 1.23
C GLU A 12 -9.41 -19.41 2.24
N SER A 13 -9.29 -19.99 3.43
CA SER A 13 -10.14 -20.71 4.38
C SER A 13 -9.24 -20.86 5.63
N ALA A 14 -9.84 -20.99 6.81
CA ALA A 14 -9.15 -21.08 8.09
C ALA A 14 -8.17 -22.27 8.16
N ASP A 15 -7.00 -22.05 8.79
CA ASP A 15 -6.49 -22.86 9.93
C ASP A 15 -5.00 -22.58 10.21
N VAL A 16 -4.70 -21.57 11.05
CA VAL A 16 -3.51 -21.55 11.92
C VAL A 16 -3.90 -20.92 13.26
N ASN A 17 -3.95 -21.75 14.29
CA ASN A 17 -4.26 -21.40 15.66
C ASN A 17 -3.01 -20.78 16.34
N VAL A 18 -3.04 -19.47 16.64
CA VAL A 18 -2.09 -18.84 17.56
C VAL A 18 -2.84 -17.89 18.51
N ILE A 19 -2.67 -18.18 19.80
CA ILE A 19 -3.28 -17.52 20.96
C ILE A 19 -2.63 -16.15 21.18
N GLY A 20 -3.43 -15.08 21.19
CA GLY A 20 -3.01 -13.75 21.65
C GLY A 20 -3.90 -12.63 21.12
N ASN A 21 -4.67 -12.00 22.02
CA ASN A 21 -5.49 -10.78 21.85
C ASN A 21 -6.09 -10.55 20.45
N LYS A 22 -7.34 -10.98 20.27
CA LYS A 22 -8.16 -10.49 19.16
C LYS A 22 -8.34 -8.99 19.37
N ASP A 23 -7.72 -8.18 18.53
CA ASP A 23 -8.17 -6.82 18.29
C ASP A 23 -9.62 -6.91 17.82
N VAL A 24 -10.56 -6.80 18.75
CA VAL A 24 -11.99 -6.79 18.47
C VAL A 24 -12.29 -5.41 17.93
N VAL A 25 -12.19 -5.27 16.62
CA VAL A 25 -12.76 -4.13 15.89
C VAL A 25 -14.27 -4.20 16.11
N THR A 26 -14.83 -3.16 16.72
CA THR A 26 -16.26 -3.09 16.95
C THR A 26 -17.00 -2.81 15.64
N GLU A 27 -18.30 -3.11 15.59
CA GLU A 27 -19.13 -2.75 14.43
C GLU A 27 -19.12 -1.22 14.19
N GLU A 28 -19.07 -0.45 15.27
CA GLU A 28 -18.93 1.01 15.25
C GLU A 28 -17.62 1.44 14.58
N ASP A 29 -16.49 0.81 14.90
CA ASP A 29 -15.19 1.10 14.28
C ASP A 29 -15.20 0.81 12.77
N LEU A 30 -15.88 -0.26 12.34
CA LEU A 30 -16.03 -0.60 10.92
C LEU A 30 -16.86 0.44 10.18
N ASP A 31 -17.92 0.94 10.80
CA ASP A 31 -18.80 1.90 10.18
C ASP A 31 -18.17 3.30 10.12
N VAL A 32 -17.41 3.69 11.14
CA VAL A 32 -16.60 4.92 11.09
C VAL A 32 -15.54 4.82 9.98
N PHE A 33 -14.91 3.66 9.79
CA PHE A 33 -13.96 3.45 8.70
C PHE A 33 -14.63 3.56 7.33
N LYS A 34 -15.77 2.87 7.11
CA LYS A 34 -16.53 2.94 5.86
C LYS A 34 -17.00 4.36 5.58
N GLN A 35 -17.54 5.06 6.58
CA GLN A 35 -18.00 6.43 6.45
C GLN A 35 -16.85 7.38 6.08
N ALA A 36 -15.68 7.25 6.74
CA ALA A 36 -14.50 8.03 6.38
C ALA A 36 -14.03 7.73 4.94
N GLN A 37 -14.16 6.47 4.51
CA GLN A 37 -13.85 6.04 3.14
C GLN A 37 -14.82 6.66 2.13
N GLU A 38 -16.13 6.59 2.38
CA GLU A 38 -17.19 7.18 1.57
C GLU A 38 -17.04 8.70 1.45
N LEU A 39 -16.85 9.41 2.57
CA LEU A 39 -16.61 10.85 2.57
C LEU A 39 -15.35 11.24 1.78
N SER A 40 -14.33 10.38 1.79
CA SER A 40 -13.14 10.59 0.97
C SER A 40 -13.43 10.38 -0.52
N TRP A 41 -14.24 9.37 -0.87
CA TRP A 41 -14.63 9.07 -2.25
C TRP A 41 -15.56 10.12 -2.85
N GLU A 42 -16.58 10.56 -2.13
CA GLU A 42 -17.49 11.63 -2.58
C GLU A 42 -16.75 12.93 -2.84
N LYS A 43 -15.73 13.24 -2.01
CA LYS A 43 -14.88 14.42 -2.20
C LYS A 43 -13.97 14.30 -3.43
N ILE A 44 -13.67 13.08 -3.87
CA ILE A 44 -12.92 12.80 -5.09
C ILE A 44 -13.83 12.89 -6.34
N GLU A 45 -15.10 12.51 -6.24
CA GLU A 45 -16.03 12.43 -7.37
C GLU A 45 -16.56 13.80 -7.88
N CYS A 46 -16.38 14.88 -7.12
CA CYS A 46 -16.87 16.21 -7.52
C CYS A 46 -15.91 17.01 -8.43
N GLU A 47 -14.71 16.50 -8.76
CA GLU A 47 -13.81 17.08 -9.76
C GLU A 47 -13.65 16.16 -11.00
N SER A 48 -14.61 16.30 -11.93
CA SER A 48 -14.57 16.03 -13.38
C SER A 48 -14.60 14.58 -13.92
N GLY A 49 -15.40 14.42 -14.97
CA GLY A 49 -15.53 13.20 -15.76
C GLY A 49 -14.31 12.90 -16.62
N VAL A 50 -13.93 11.62 -16.55
CA VAL A 50 -12.90 10.86 -17.28
C VAL A 50 -11.44 11.31 -17.02
N GLU A 51 -10.76 10.42 -16.28
CA GLU A 51 -9.30 10.22 -16.06
C GLU A 51 -8.78 10.61 -14.66
N ASP A 52 -8.54 9.57 -13.85
CA ASP A 52 -7.74 9.46 -12.61
C ASP A 52 -7.61 10.76 -11.78
N CYS A 53 -8.28 10.82 -10.63
CA CYS A 53 -8.07 11.84 -9.60
C CYS A 53 -6.57 12.16 -9.50
N GLY A 54 -6.16 13.33 -10.02
CA GLY A 54 -4.82 13.68 -10.52
C GLY A 54 -3.68 13.66 -9.49
N ARG A 55 -3.54 12.53 -8.81
CA ARG A 55 -2.55 12.24 -7.78
C ARG A 55 -1.39 11.52 -8.43
N TYR A 56 -0.20 11.98 -8.10
CA TYR A 56 1.02 11.51 -8.73
C TYR A 56 1.98 11.01 -7.64
N PRO A 57 2.28 9.70 -7.59
CA PRO A 57 1.57 8.58 -8.24
C PRO A 57 0.20 8.30 -7.59
N SER A 58 -0.77 7.76 -8.33
CA SER A 58 -2.11 7.41 -7.81
C SER A 58 -2.12 6.09 -7.02
N VAL A 59 -1.22 5.16 -7.37
CA VAL A 59 -1.07 3.87 -6.69
C VAL A 59 0.42 3.54 -6.47
N ILE A 60 0.73 2.86 -5.36
CA ILE A 60 2.05 2.30 -5.10
C ILE A 60 1.97 0.78 -4.81
N GLU A 61 2.99 0.02 -5.21
CA GLU A 61 3.20 -1.36 -4.79
C GLU A 61 4.30 -1.41 -3.72
N PHE A 62 3.97 -1.95 -2.56
CA PHE A 62 4.87 -2.08 -1.42
C PHE A 62 4.79 -3.50 -0.86
N GLY A 63 5.84 -4.29 -1.10
CA GLY A 63 5.85 -5.71 -0.75
C GLY A 63 4.72 -6.45 -1.46
N LYS A 64 3.82 -7.07 -0.69
CA LYS A 64 2.62 -7.76 -1.20
C LYS A 64 1.38 -6.86 -1.34
N TYR A 65 1.49 -5.58 -0.99
CA TYR A 65 0.37 -4.66 -0.93
C TYR A 65 0.36 -3.71 -2.12
N GLU A 66 -0.84 -3.42 -2.61
CA GLU A 66 -1.12 -2.33 -3.54
C GLU A 66 -1.90 -1.27 -2.76
N ILE A 67 -1.38 -0.04 -2.72
CA ILE A 67 -1.87 1.03 -1.85
C ILE A 67 -2.24 2.22 -2.71
N GLN A 68 -3.50 2.66 -2.63
CA GLN A 68 -3.96 3.89 -3.27
C GLN A 68 -3.48 5.10 -2.48
N THR A 69 -2.91 6.10 -3.15
CA THR A 69 -2.37 7.28 -2.47
C THR A 69 -3.47 8.27 -2.10
N TRP A 70 -3.36 8.85 -0.91
CA TRP A 70 -4.29 9.89 -0.47
C TRP A 70 -3.89 11.27 -1.02
N TYR A 71 -2.58 11.54 -1.09
CA TYR A 71 -2.00 12.79 -1.54
C TYR A 71 -0.91 12.56 -2.61
N SER A 72 -0.69 13.56 -3.46
CA SER A 72 0.46 13.56 -4.38
C SER A 72 1.77 13.68 -3.60
N SER A 73 2.78 12.93 -4.04
CA SER A 73 4.12 12.99 -3.49
C SER A 73 5.09 13.58 -4.52
N PRO A 74 6.03 14.45 -4.15
CA PRO A 74 6.94 15.13 -5.07
C PRO A 74 8.07 14.21 -5.57
N TYR A 75 7.71 13.10 -6.21
CA TYR A 75 8.69 12.24 -6.88
C TYR A 75 9.26 12.96 -8.12
N PRO A 76 10.49 12.60 -8.55
CA PRO A 76 11.05 13.16 -9.78
C PRO A 76 10.12 12.94 -10.98
N GLN A 77 10.20 13.85 -11.96
CA GLN A 77 9.23 13.95 -13.07
C GLN A 77 9.06 12.63 -13.84
N GLU A 78 10.14 11.87 -13.98
CA GLU A 78 10.16 10.59 -14.68
C GLU A 78 9.49 9.43 -13.92
N TYR A 79 9.09 9.66 -12.67
CA TYR A 79 8.35 8.74 -11.81
C TYR A 79 6.96 9.26 -11.43
N ALA A 80 6.81 10.58 -11.24
CA ALA A 80 5.54 11.19 -10.86
C ALA A 80 4.41 10.88 -11.86
N ARG A 81 4.73 10.83 -13.16
CA ARG A 81 3.76 10.54 -14.23
C ARG A 81 3.39 9.05 -14.35
N LEU A 82 3.98 8.18 -13.54
CA LEU A 82 3.66 6.76 -13.59
C LEU A 82 2.32 6.54 -12.87
N PRO A 83 1.40 5.76 -13.46
CA PRO A 83 0.14 5.41 -12.79
C PRO A 83 0.39 4.58 -11.54
N LYS A 84 1.50 3.83 -11.52
CA LYS A 84 1.89 2.98 -10.40
C LYS A 84 3.39 3.02 -10.15
N LEU A 85 3.78 3.30 -8.91
CA LEU A 85 5.17 3.30 -8.46
C LEU A 85 5.48 2.03 -7.65
N TYR A 86 6.65 1.44 -7.85
CA TYR A 86 7.05 0.20 -7.16
C TYR A 86 8.11 0.51 -6.12
N LEU A 87 7.90 0.10 -4.87
CA LEU A 87 8.80 0.37 -3.75
C LEU A 87 9.36 -0.94 -3.19
N CYS A 88 10.65 -0.95 -2.84
CA CYS A 88 11.23 -2.04 -2.07
C CYS A 88 10.78 -1.93 -0.61
N GLU A 89 10.30 -3.03 -0.03
CA GLU A 89 9.81 -3.06 1.36
C GLU A 89 10.90 -2.83 2.42
N PHE A 90 12.17 -3.09 2.08
CA PHE A 90 13.28 -2.94 3.01
C PHE A 90 14.03 -1.63 2.83
N CYS A 91 14.48 -1.31 1.61
CA CYS A 91 15.31 -0.14 1.38
C CYS A 91 14.53 1.11 0.94
N LEU A 92 13.21 1.01 0.80
CA LEU A 92 12.30 2.09 0.34
C LEU A 92 12.65 2.71 -1.01
N LYS A 93 13.58 2.11 -1.76
CA LYS A 93 13.91 2.55 -3.12
C LYS A 93 12.68 2.43 -3.99
N TYR A 94 12.43 3.45 -4.82
CA TYR A 94 11.35 3.48 -5.80
C TYR A 94 11.83 3.07 -7.19
N MET A 95 10.94 2.46 -7.98
CA MET A 95 11.22 1.82 -9.26
C MET A 95 10.05 2.02 -10.23
N LYS A 96 10.37 2.07 -11.52
CA LYS A 96 9.39 2.34 -12.59
C LYS A 96 8.54 1.12 -12.98
N SER A 97 9.02 -0.09 -12.69
CA SER A 97 8.34 -1.32 -13.11
C SER A 97 8.62 -2.48 -12.17
N LYS A 98 7.68 -3.44 -12.17
CA LYS A 98 7.77 -4.68 -11.40
C LYS A 98 9.01 -5.50 -11.73
N ASN A 99 9.44 -5.53 -12.99
CA ASN A 99 10.65 -6.23 -13.42
C ASN A 99 11.93 -5.65 -12.81
N ILE A 100 11.99 -4.33 -12.60
CA ILE A 100 13.11 -3.70 -11.91
C ILE A 100 13.06 -4.05 -10.43
N LEU A 101 11.88 -4.00 -9.81
CA LEU A 101 11.69 -4.42 -8.42
C LEU A 101 12.12 -5.87 -8.18
N LEU A 102 11.74 -6.79 -9.06
CA LEU A 102 12.12 -8.20 -8.94
C LEU A 102 13.63 -8.44 -9.08
N ARG A 103 14.31 -7.68 -9.95
CA ARG A 103 15.78 -7.75 -10.05
C ARG A 103 16.45 -7.10 -8.85
N HIS A 104 15.86 -6.03 -8.32
CA HIS A 104 16.35 -5.35 -7.15
C HIS A 104 16.21 -6.22 -5.90
N SER A 105 15.07 -6.87 -5.67
CA SER A 105 14.86 -7.75 -4.51
C SER A 105 15.86 -8.90 -4.46
N LYS A 106 16.27 -9.43 -5.62
CA LYS A 106 17.34 -10.46 -5.70
C LYS A 106 18.74 -9.96 -5.32
N LYS A 107 18.98 -8.65 -5.37
CA LYS A 107 20.28 -8.02 -5.11
C LYS A 107 20.32 -7.18 -3.84
N CYS A 108 19.14 -6.82 -3.32
CA CYS A 108 19.01 -5.99 -2.13
C CYS A 108 19.45 -6.81 -0.93
N GLY A 109 20.45 -6.32 -0.20
CA GLY A 109 20.93 -6.93 1.04
C GLY A 109 20.26 -6.39 2.29
N TRP A 110 19.26 -5.52 2.15
CA TRP A 110 18.52 -4.95 3.26
C TRP A 110 17.37 -5.87 3.66
N PHE A 111 17.30 -6.21 4.95
CA PHE A 111 16.21 -6.99 5.56
C PHE A 111 15.58 -6.27 6.76
N HIS A 112 16.15 -5.13 7.13
CA HIS A 112 15.66 -4.19 8.12
C HIS A 112 16.12 -2.79 7.70
N PRO A 113 15.52 -1.71 8.24
CA PRO A 113 15.98 -0.36 8.00
C PRO A 113 17.48 -0.23 8.32
N PRO A 114 18.25 0.54 7.51
CA PRO A 114 19.59 0.93 7.90
C PRO A 114 19.53 1.71 9.22
N ALA A 115 20.61 1.66 10.00
CA ALA A 115 20.81 2.34 11.29
C ALA A 115 20.47 1.52 12.54
N ASN A 116 20.51 2.19 13.70
CA ASN A 116 20.61 1.54 15.01
C ASN A 116 19.23 1.12 15.54
N GLU A 117 19.10 -0.13 15.96
CA GLU A 117 17.93 -0.63 16.69
C GLU A 117 17.95 -0.07 18.12
N ILE A 118 17.05 0.88 18.42
CA ILE A 118 16.96 1.54 19.73
C ILE A 118 15.94 0.86 20.67
N TYR A 119 15.10 -0.03 20.12
CA TYR A 119 14.08 -0.76 20.88
C TYR A 119 13.75 -2.09 20.22
N ARG A 120 13.60 -3.14 21.05
CA ARG A 120 13.14 -4.47 20.62
C ARG A 120 12.18 -5.08 21.64
N ARG A 121 11.00 -5.50 21.19
CA ARG A 121 10.06 -6.31 21.98
C ARG A 121 9.34 -7.31 21.08
N LYS A 122 9.61 -8.61 21.30
CA LYS A 122 9.08 -9.71 20.47
C LYS A 122 9.43 -9.50 18.99
N ASP A 123 8.43 -9.30 18.14
CA ASP A 123 8.48 -9.07 16.69
C ASP A 123 8.50 -7.57 16.32
N LEU A 124 8.40 -6.68 17.30
CA LEU A 124 8.48 -5.24 17.10
C LEU A 124 9.91 -4.73 17.34
N SER A 125 10.44 -4.00 16.37
CA SER A 125 11.77 -3.38 16.42
C SER A 125 11.65 -1.92 15.94
N VAL A 126 12.34 -0.99 16.61
CA VAL A 126 12.36 0.43 16.22
C VAL A 126 13.80 0.83 15.92
N PHE A 127 13.98 1.50 14.78
CA PHE A 127 15.27 1.97 14.29
C PHE A 127 15.30 3.49 14.27
N GLU A 128 16.38 4.08 14.77
CA GLU A 128 16.69 5.50 14.61
C GLU A 128 17.51 5.67 13.33
N VAL A 129 16.96 6.41 12.36
CA VAL A 129 17.52 6.57 10.99
C VAL A 129 17.93 8.01 10.72
#